data_AF-F2NV57-F1
#
_entry.id   AF-F2NV57-F1
#
_cell.length_a   1.000
_cell.length_b   1.000
_cell.length_c   1.000
_cell.angle_alpha   90.00
_cell.angle_beta   90.00
_cell.angle_gamma   90.00
#
_symmetry.space_group_name_H-M   'P 1'
#
loop_
_entity.id
_entity.type
_entity.pdbx_description
1 polymer ?
#
loop_
_entity_poly.entity_id
_entity_poly.type
_entity_poly.pdbx_seq_one_letter_code
_entity_poly.pdbx_strand_id
1 'polypeptide(L)'
;MSTWRDIWKKSLKANRLYSLDPKKGNNAFAELQDEYEKKKKDGMIHYAIAEAYEYRHELDKALEKYKLAKDLFPVDHWKEVAQKTIDRVSQNQTAEDFFDKNNFKDLLWYTYQKVYEYVYLDDFVRYVCLSAISRADSEWPLSLVDFRSVLELQIKSTFHEIVQKYIYEQNYSLANIINELKARKLVSGGIANAMHKIRKSGNAATHQMKLFDDGDENNYWNSFDKDDSNNLNYLLTILEFFNNYNRENNIKLPD
;
A
#
# COMPACT_ATOMS: atom_id res chain seq x y z
N MET A 1 21.32 -4.30 -11.22
CA MET A 1 20.75 -2.93 -11.28
C MET A 1 19.74 -2.82 -10.16
N SER A 2 19.92 -1.92 -9.20
CA SER A 2 18.83 -1.65 -8.24
C SER A 2 17.69 -0.98 -9.00
N THR A 3 16.50 -1.53 -8.81
CA THR A 3 15.26 -1.05 -9.42
C THR A 3 14.58 -0.07 -8.46
N TRP A 4 13.74 0.83 -8.96
CA TRP A 4 12.92 1.72 -8.13
C TRP A 4 12.11 0.97 -7.06
N ARG A 5 11.80 -0.31 -7.30
CA ARG A 5 11.16 -1.24 -6.36
C ARG A 5 12.01 -1.53 -5.12
N ASP A 6 13.33 -1.67 -5.28
CA ASP A 6 14.25 -1.92 -4.15
C ASP A 6 14.34 -0.69 -3.24
N ILE A 7 14.39 0.49 -3.85
CA ILE A 7 14.32 1.77 -3.15
C ILE A 7 13.02 1.83 -2.36
N TRP A 8 11.90 1.49 -2.98
CA TRP A 8 10.59 1.58 -2.36
C TRP A 8 10.47 0.67 -1.13
N LYS A 9 10.88 -0.59 -1.27
CA LYS A 9 10.89 -1.57 -0.18
C LYS A 9 11.73 -1.09 1.01
N LYS A 10 12.95 -0.59 0.76
CA LYS A 10 13.82 -0.06 1.82
C LYS A 10 13.26 1.21 2.45
N SER A 11 12.65 2.07 1.64
CA SER A 11 12.06 3.32 2.10
C SER A 11 10.88 3.10 3.05
N LEU A 12 10.05 2.08 2.82
CA LEU A 12 8.93 1.76 3.73
C LEU A 12 9.40 1.30 5.10
N LYS A 13 10.48 0.51 5.13
CA LYS A 13 11.14 0.12 6.38
C LYS A 13 11.71 1.34 7.11
N ALA A 14 12.42 2.22 6.40
CA ALA A 14 12.95 3.45 6.98
C ALA A 14 11.83 4.38 7.50
N ASN A 15 10.74 4.53 6.73
CA ASN A 15 9.54 5.27 7.12
C ASN A 15 8.89 4.68 8.39
N ARG A 16 8.72 3.36 8.49
CA ARG A 16 8.19 2.70 9.70
C ARG A 16 9.11 2.96 10.89
N LEU A 17 10.41 2.74 10.73
CA LEU A 17 11.39 2.98 11.79
C LEU A 17 11.35 4.43 12.25
N TYR A 18 11.29 5.40 11.33
CA TYR A 18 11.24 6.81 11.67
C TYR A 18 9.96 7.21 12.40
N SER A 19 8.84 6.67 11.95
CA SER A 19 7.53 6.90 12.55
C SER A 19 7.47 6.41 14.00
N LEU A 20 8.08 5.25 14.29
CA LEU A 20 8.07 4.62 15.61
C LEU A 20 9.24 5.05 16.52
N ASP A 21 10.42 5.28 15.94
CA ASP A 21 11.68 5.67 16.60
C ASP A 21 12.52 6.56 15.65
N PRO A 22 12.38 7.89 15.75
CA PRO A 22 13.04 8.84 14.86
C PRO A 22 14.56 8.66 14.78
N LYS A 23 15.21 8.20 15.86
CA LYS A 23 16.66 7.99 15.86
C LYS A 23 17.03 6.83 14.95
N LYS A 24 16.33 5.71 15.05
CA LYS A 24 16.53 4.56 14.15
C LYS A 24 16.16 4.89 12.71
N GLY A 25 15.06 5.61 12.51
CA GLY A 25 14.63 6.04 11.19
C GLY A 25 15.60 6.97 10.49
N ASN A 26 16.16 7.95 11.21
CA ASN A 26 17.19 8.84 10.65
C ASN A 26 18.42 8.07 10.18
N ASN A 27 18.86 7.07 10.95
CA ASN A 27 19.96 6.21 10.52
C ASN A 27 19.59 5.40 9.27
N ALA A 28 18.39 4.81 9.23
CA ALA A 28 17.93 4.04 8.08
C ALA A 28 17.77 4.91 6.81
N PHE A 29 17.30 6.15 6.94
CA PHE A 29 17.24 7.09 5.84
C PHE A 29 18.64 7.55 5.39
N ALA A 30 19.56 7.79 6.33
CA ALA A 30 20.94 8.14 5.98
C ALA A 30 21.64 7.02 5.21
N GLU A 31 21.47 5.76 5.64
CA GLU A 31 21.98 4.58 4.92
C GLU A 31 21.37 4.47 3.51
N LEU A 32 20.07 4.70 3.38
CA LEU A 32 19.37 4.71 2.10
C LEU A 32 19.88 5.83 1.18
N GLN A 33 20.04 7.04 1.70
CA GLN A 33 20.61 8.16 0.96
C GLN A 33 22.05 7.85 0.53
N ASP A 34 22.90 7.36 1.42
CA ASP A 34 24.28 7.00 1.08
C ASP A 34 24.37 5.95 -0.03
N GLU A 35 23.47 4.95 -0.04
CA GLU A 35 23.46 3.87 -1.02
C GLU A 35 23.10 4.36 -2.44
N TYR A 36 22.20 5.33 -2.55
CA TYR A 36 21.56 5.71 -3.82
C TYR A 36 21.83 7.14 -4.28
N GLU A 37 22.00 8.10 -3.37
CA GLU A 37 22.29 9.51 -3.68
C GLU A 37 23.66 9.65 -4.36
N LYS A 38 24.65 8.82 -3.95
CA LYS A 38 25.98 8.75 -4.60
C LYS A 38 25.96 8.14 -6.01
N LYS A 39 24.88 7.44 -6.41
CA LYS A 39 24.86 6.64 -7.64
C LYS A 39 23.86 7.12 -8.69
N LYS A 40 22.69 7.63 -8.29
CA LYS A 40 21.59 7.89 -9.24
C LYS A 40 20.76 9.15 -8.99
N LYS A 41 20.94 9.86 -7.86
CA LYS A 41 20.11 11.03 -7.48
C LYS A 41 18.61 10.79 -7.75
N ASP A 42 18.07 9.73 -7.17
CA ASP A 42 16.70 9.27 -7.44
C ASP A 42 15.68 10.04 -6.58
N GLY A 43 14.71 10.70 -7.23
CA GLY A 43 13.66 11.47 -6.55
C GLY A 43 12.78 10.64 -5.62
N MET A 44 12.64 9.33 -5.86
CA MET A 44 11.78 8.46 -5.06
C MET A 44 12.21 8.37 -3.60
N ILE A 45 13.52 8.47 -3.34
CA ILE A 45 14.06 8.45 -1.97
C ILE A 45 13.63 9.69 -1.21
N HIS A 46 13.78 10.85 -1.83
CA HIS A 46 13.37 12.10 -1.21
C HIS A 46 11.85 12.16 -1.01
N TYR A 47 11.08 11.61 -1.95
CA TYR A 47 9.63 11.49 -1.79
C TYR A 47 9.27 10.63 -0.58
N ALA A 48 9.87 9.45 -0.43
CA ALA A 48 9.56 8.59 0.71
C ALA A 48 10.07 9.11 2.07
N ILE A 49 11.16 9.88 2.09
CA ILE A 49 11.58 10.63 3.29
C ILE A 49 10.54 11.69 3.65
N ALA A 50 10.04 12.43 2.66
CA ALA A 50 9.04 13.47 2.87
C ALA A 50 7.75 12.90 3.48
N GLU A 51 7.27 11.76 2.98
CA GLU A 51 6.10 11.04 3.52
C GLU A 51 6.29 10.67 5.01
N ALA A 52 7.51 10.30 5.42
CA ALA A 52 7.80 10.00 6.82
C ALA A 52 7.85 11.25 7.72
N TYR A 53 8.38 12.36 7.21
CA TYR A 53 8.32 13.65 7.91
C TYR A 53 6.89 14.14 8.05
N GLU A 54 6.09 13.99 7.00
CA GLU A 54 4.69 14.38 7.00
C GLU A 54 3.88 13.60 8.02
N TYR A 55 4.05 12.27 8.10
CA TYR A 55 3.39 11.43 9.11
C TYR A 55 3.67 11.91 10.55
N ARG A 56 4.85 12.49 10.80
CA ARG A 56 5.22 13.06 12.09
C ARG A 56 4.82 14.53 12.27
N HIS A 57 4.07 15.10 11.33
CA HIS A 57 3.72 16.51 11.25
C HIS A 57 4.93 17.46 11.17
N GLU A 58 6.08 16.98 10.66
CA GLU A 58 7.27 17.79 10.40
C GLU A 58 7.19 18.44 9.01
N LEU A 59 6.16 19.27 8.79
CA LEU A 59 5.72 19.71 7.46
C LEU A 59 6.75 20.54 6.70
N ASP A 60 7.53 21.39 7.39
CA ASP A 60 8.59 22.18 6.75
C ASP A 60 9.66 21.27 6.11
N LYS A 61 10.06 20.21 6.82
CA LYS A 61 11.02 19.22 6.31
C LYS A 61 10.41 18.38 5.20
N ALA A 62 9.14 18.00 5.33
CA ALA A 62 8.43 17.28 4.30
C ALA A 62 8.39 18.08 2.98
N LEU A 63 8.04 19.37 3.05
CA LEU A 63 7.99 20.26 1.89
C LEU A 63 9.34 20.43 1.20
N GLU A 64 10.43 20.56 1.96
CA GLU A 64 11.79 20.61 1.40
C GLU A 64 12.08 19.34 0.58
N LYS A 65 11.75 18.16 1.14
CA LYS A 65 12.03 16.88 0.50
C LYS A 65 11.11 16.58 -0.68
N TYR A 66 9.83 16.96 -0.63
CA TYR A 66 8.94 16.82 -1.79
C TYR A 66 9.38 17.70 -2.97
N LYS A 67 9.84 18.93 -2.71
CA LYS A 67 10.39 19.81 -3.77
C LYS A 67 11.61 19.19 -4.42
N LEU A 68 12.55 18.69 -3.60
CA LEU A 68 13.73 18.00 -4.11
C LEU A 68 13.37 16.72 -4.90
N ALA A 69 12.38 15.95 -4.43
CA ALA A 69 11.88 14.78 -5.14
C ALA A 69 11.35 15.14 -6.54
N LYS A 70 10.52 16.19 -6.62
CA LYS A 70 9.96 16.71 -7.87
C LYS A 70 11.06 17.06 -8.88
N ASP A 71 12.10 17.77 -8.43
CA ASP A 71 13.20 18.21 -9.30
C ASP A 71 14.03 17.02 -9.84
N LEU A 72 14.07 15.92 -9.09
CA LEU A 72 14.84 14.72 -9.42
C LEU A 72 14.04 13.65 -10.18
N PHE A 73 12.71 13.73 -10.21
CA PHE A 73 11.91 12.75 -10.92
C PHE A 73 12.13 12.82 -12.44
N PRO A 74 12.42 11.70 -13.12
CA PRO A 74 12.73 11.71 -14.55
C PRO A 74 11.48 11.79 -15.44
N VAL A 75 10.29 11.46 -14.91
CA VAL A 75 9.04 11.36 -15.68
C VAL A 75 7.98 12.30 -15.12
N ASP A 76 7.18 12.88 -16.02
CA ASP A 76 6.25 13.95 -15.67
C ASP A 76 5.13 13.49 -14.74
N HIS A 77 4.66 12.26 -14.89
CA HIS A 77 3.67 11.68 -13.97
C HIS A 77 4.09 11.81 -12.49
N TRP A 78 5.33 11.44 -12.14
CA TRP A 78 5.82 11.56 -10.76
C TRP A 78 6.08 13.01 -10.34
N LYS A 79 6.40 13.90 -11.29
CA LYS A 79 6.49 15.34 -11.00
C LYS A 79 5.13 15.95 -10.68
N GLU A 80 4.08 15.53 -11.39
CA GLU A 80 2.70 15.95 -11.13
C GLU A 80 2.22 15.46 -9.77
N VAL A 81 2.49 14.18 -9.44
CA VAL A 81 2.19 13.61 -8.12
C VAL A 81 2.91 14.42 -7.03
N ALA A 82 4.22 14.66 -7.18
CA ALA A 82 4.97 15.47 -6.22
C ALA A 82 4.44 16.90 -6.11
N GLN A 83 4.07 17.54 -7.22
CA GLN A 83 3.49 18.89 -7.21
C GLN A 83 2.17 18.92 -6.45
N LYS A 84 1.25 17.98 -6.70
CA LYS A 84 -0.01 17.89 -5.96
C LYS A 84 0.21 17.73 -4.46
N THR A 85 1.18 16.90 -4.06
CA THR A 85 1.53 16.72 -2.65
C THR A 85 2.12 18.00 -2.05
N ILE A 86 2.98 18.71 -2.78
CA ILE A 86 3.51 20.02 -2.35
C ILE A 86 2.37 21.02 -2.16
N ASP A 87 1.44 21.12 -3.10
CA ASP A 87 0.31 22.04 -3.04
C ASP A 87 -0.54 21.76 -1.80
N ARG A 88 -0.90 20.50 -1.57
CA ARG A 88 -1.64 20.04 -0.38
C ARG A 88 -0.94 20.39 0.92
N VAL A 89 0.32 19.97 1.08
CA VAL A 89 1.07 20.15 2.33
C VAL A 89 1.36 21.63 2.59
N SER A 90 1.59 22.43 1.54
CA SER A 90 1.81 23.88 1.67
C SER A 90 0.59 24.64 2.19
N GLN A 91 -0.61 24.08 1.98
CA GLN A 91 -1.88 24.60 2.49
C GLN A 91 -2.24 23.99 3.86
N ASN A 92 -1.35 23.20 4.47
CA ASN A 92 -1.57 22.49 5.72
C ASN A 92 -2.82 21.59 5.69
N GLN A 93 -3.13 21.00 4.52
CA GLN A 93 -4.27 20.11 4.33
C GLN A 93 -3.88 18.65 4.59
N THR A 94 -4.75 17.91 5.27
CA THR A 94 -4.59 16.46 5.40
C THR A 94 -4.91 15.76 4.09
N ALA A 95 -4.53 14.48 3.95
CA ALA A 95 -4.94 13.67 2.80
C ALA A 95 -6.48 13.57 2.73
N GLU A 96 -7.16 13.51 3.88
CA GLU A 96 -8.61 13.49 3.99
C GLU A 96 -9.29 14.74 3.44
N ASP A 97 -8.69 15.90 3.66
CA ASP A 97 -9.25 17.19 3.21
C ASP A 97 -9.05 17.41 1.71
N PHE A 98 -7.99 16.84 1.15
CA PHE A 98 -7.52 17.15 -0.20
C PHE A 98 -8.10 16.24 -1.28
N PHE A 99 -8.18 14.93 -1.01
CA PHE A 99 -8.59 13.96 -2.02
C PHE A 99 -10.10 13.74 -2.03
N ASP A 100 -10.75 13.88 -3.20
CA ASP A 100 -12.15 13.49 -3.36
C ASP A 100 -12.27 11.96 -3.44
N LYS A 101 -12.68 11.33 -2.33
CA LYS A 101 -12.85 9.88 -2.22
C LYS A 101 -13.97 9.31 -3.12
N ASN A 102 -14.78 10.17 -3.75
CA ASN A 102 -15.76 9.73 -4.76
C ASN A 102 -15.16 9.64 -6.17
N ASN A 103 -14.01 10.31 -6.40
CA ASN A 103 -13.24 10.18 -7.62
C ASN A 103 -12.25 9.03 -7.48
N PHE A 104 -12.27 8.09 -8.44
CA PHE A 104 -11.43 6.89 -8.35
C PHE A 104 -9.92 7.21 -8.32
N LYS A 105 -9.45 8.18 -9.11
CA LYS A 105 -8.03 8.55 -9.15
C LYS A 105 -7.58 9.20 -7.84
N ASP A 106 -8.39 10.09 -7.30
CA ASP A 106 -8.09 10.69 -5.99
C ASP A 106 -8.20 9.65 -4.87
N LEU A 107 -9.13 8.70 -4.96
CA LEU A 107 -9.21 7.57 -4.03
C LEU A 107 -7.96 6.68 -4.10
N LEU A 108 -7.39 6.43 -5.28
CA LEU A 108 -6.12 5.71 -5.41
C LEU A 108 -4.99 6.43 -4.67
N TRP A 109 -4.83 7.74 -4.88
CA TRP A 109 -3.78 8.51 -4.22
C TRP A 109 -4.02 8.69 -2.73
N TYR A 110 -5.27 8.82 -2.30
CA TYR A 110 -5.64 8.75 -0.89
C TYR A 110 -5.24 7.40 -0.27
N THR A 111 -5.53 6.29 -0.96
CA THR A 111 -5.14 4.94 -0.53
C THR A 111 -3.63 4.83 -0.42
N TYR A 112 -2.90 5.33 -1.42
CA TYR A 112 -1.44 5.35 -1.45
C TYR A 112 -0.88 6.01 -0.18
N GLN A 113 -1.35 7.21 0.14
CA GLN A 113 -0.96 7.95 1.34
C GLN A 113 -1.23 7.15 2.62
N LYS A 114 -2.44 6.57 2.74
CA LYS A 114 -2.79 5.78 3.92
C LYS A 114 -1.90 4.56 4.13
N VAL A 115 -1.43 3.91 3.08
CA VAL A 115 -0.48 2.78 3.21
C VAL A 115 0.87 3.23 3.79
N TYR A 116 1.32 4.46 3.49
CA TYR A 116 2.49 5.04 4.14
C TYR A 116 2.25 5.30 5.63
N GLU A 117 1.07 5.77 6.02
CA GLU A 117 0.70 6.01 7.41
C GLU A 117 0.51 4.71 8.23
N TYR A 118 0.16 3.60 7.58
CA TYR A 118 -0.09 2.31 8.23
C TYR A 118 1.20 1.55 8.60
N VAL A 119 1.98 2.15 9.48
CA VAL A 119 3.31 1.67 9.91
C VAL A 119 3.31 0.39 10.76
N TYR A 120 2.14 -0.06 11.21
CA TYR A 120 1.98 -1.35 11.90
C TYR A 120 1.56 -2.48 10.95
N LEU A 121 1.55 -2.24 9.64
CA LEU A 121 1.51 -3.29 8.64
C LEU A 121 2.91 -3.79 8.31
N ASP A 122 2.98 -5.02 7.80
CA ASP A 122 4.21 -5.61 7.31
C ASP A 122 4.79 -4.79 6.13
N ASP A 123 6.10 -4.50 6.16
CA ASP A 123 6.73 -3.64 5.14
C ASP A 123 6.65 -4.24 3.73
N PHE A 124 6.68 -5.57 3.61
CA PHE A 124 6.51 -6.25 2.33
C PHE A 124 5.06 -6.17 1.86
N VAL A 125 4.08 -6.30 2.76
CA VAL A 125 2.66 -6.07 2.44
C VAL A 125 2.42 -4.65 1.95
N ARG A 126 2.96 -3.65 2.66
CA ARG A 126 2.87 -2.23 2.26
C ARG A 126 3.47 -2.01 0.87
N TYR A 127 4.64 -2.60 0.60
CA TYR A 127 5.31 -2.53 -0.70
C TYR A 127 4.44 -3.12 -1.82
N VAL A 128 3.90 -4.32 -1.65
CA VAL A 128 3.04 -4.96 -2.67
C VAL A 128 1.78 -4.11 -2.91
N CYS A 129 1.18 -3.58 -1.83
CA CYS A 129 0.00 -2.73 -1.92
C CYS A 129 0.27 -1.46 -2.73
N LEU A 130 1.34 -0.74 -2.42
CA LEU A 130 1.70 0.48 -3.15
C LEU A 130 2.07 0.20 -4.62
N SER A 131 2.76 -0.91 -4.89
CA SER A 131 3.02 -1.34 -6.27
C SER A 131 1.73 -1.64 -7.03
N ALA A 132 0.71 -2.19 -6.37
CA ALA A 132 -0.60 -2.44 -6.97
C ALA A 132 -1.38 -1.15 -7.22
N ILE A 133 -1.36 -0.20 -6.29
CA ILE A 133 -2.03 1.10 -6.42
C ILE A 133 -1.41 1.92 -7.57
N SER A 134 -0.08 2.00 -7.64
CA SER A 134 0.63 2.80 -8.65
C SER A 134 0.39 2.37 -10.10
N ARG A 135 -0.06 1.13 -10.33
CA ARG A 135 -0.41 0.61 -11.66
C ARG A 135 -1.90 0.41 -11.87
N ALA A 136 -2.74 0.68 -10.87
CA ALA A 136 -4.18 0.47 -10.94
C ALA A 136 -4.82 1.27 -12.08
N ASP A 137 -4.26 2.44 -12.39
CA ASP A 137 -4.73 3.29 -13.49
C ASP A 137 -4.58 2.65 -14.89
N SER A 138 -3.68 1.68 -15.06
CA SER A 138 -3.38 1.04 -16.35
C SER A 138 -3.53 -0.47 -16.37
N GLU A 139 -3.48 -1.13 -15.20
CA GLU A 139 -3.45 -2.59 -15.05
C GLU A 139 -4.43 -3.06 -13.96
N TRP A 140 -5.63 -2.50 -13.92
CA TRP A 140 -6.59 -2.74 -12.84
C TRP A 140 -6.85 -4.23 -12.48
N PRO A 141 -7.08 -5.16 -13.43
CA PRO A 141 -7.27 -6.57 -13.09
C PRO A 141 -6.09 -7.16 -12.33
N LEU A 142 -4.87 -6.77 -12.71
CA LEU A 142 -3.66 -7.25 -12.07
C LEU A 142 -3.48 -6.60 -10.68
N SER A 143 -3.88 -5.34 -10.51
CA SER A 143 -3.99 -4.71 -9.18
C SER A 143 -5.00 -5.43 -8.27
N LEU A 144 -6.14 -5.92 -8.79
CA LEU A 144 -7.09 -6.72 -8.01
C LEU A 144 -6.50 -8.06 -7.55
N VAL A 145 -5.69 -8.71 -8.39
CA VAL A 145 -4.95 -9.92 -8.00
C VAL A 145 -3.96 -9.61 -6.87
N ASP A 146 -3.26 -8.49 -6.96
CA ASP A 146 -2.35 -8.05 -5.91
C ASP A 146 -3.08 -7.68 -4.63
N PHE A 147 -4.25 -7.02 -4.67
CA PHE A 147 -5.03 -6.70 -3.48
C PHE A 147 -5.46 -7.96 -2.73
N ARG A 148 -5.82 -9.03 -3.47
CA ARG A 148 -6.05 -10.35 -2.86
C ARG A 148 -4.77 -10.90 -2.23
N SER A 149 -3.62 -10.76 -2.89
CA SER A 149 -2.32 -11.21 -2.35
C SER A 149 -1.92 -10.43 -1.09
N VAL A 150 -2.14 -9.11 -1.06
CA VAL A 150 -1.96 -8.22 0.09
C VAL A 150 -2.78 -8.69 1.28
N LEU A 151 -4.07 -8.97 1.07
CA LEU A 151 -4.96 -9.53 2.10
C LEU A 151 -4.41 -10.85 2.66
N GLU A 152 -3.99 -11.75 1.77
CA GLU A 152 -3.47 -13.08 2.15
C GLU A 152 -2.18 -12.99 2.96
N LEU A 153 -1.23 -12.17 2.50
CA LEU A 153 0.04 -11.91 3.18
C LEU A 153 -0.19 -11.26 4.55
N GLN A 154 -1.10 -10.28 4.63
CA GLN A 154 -1.38 -9.59 5.89
C GLN A 154 -2.04 -10.53 6.91
N ILE A 155 -3.01 -11.36 6.49
CA ILE A 155 -3.59 -12.40 7.35
C ILE A 155 -2.52 -13.36 7.86
N LYS A 156 -1.61 -13.80 6.99
CA LYS A 156 -0.52 -14.71 7.36
C LYS A 156 0.47 -14.08 8.35
N SER A 157 0.72 -12.78 8.22
CA SER A 157 1.60 -12.02 9.12
C SER A 157 0.93 -11.83 10.50
N THR A 158 -0.32 -11.38 10.54
CA THR A 158 -1.04 -11.08 11.79
C THR A 158 -1.55 -12.33 12.52
N PHE A 159 -2.10 -13.30 11.79
CA PHE A 159 -2.79 -14.48 12.34
C PHE A 159 -2.05 -15.78 12.03
N HIS A 160 -0.72 -15.76 12.18
CA HIS A 160 0.17 -16.85 11.79
C HIS A 160 -0.28 -18.23 12.29
N GLU A 161 -0.57 -18.36 13.58
CA GLU A 161 -0.94 -19.65 14.18
C GLU A 161 -2.22 -20.24 13.58
N ILE A 162 -3.23 -19.39 13.33
CA ILE A 162 -4.50 -19.81 12.71
C ILE A 162 -4.22 -20.28 11.29
N VAL A 163 -3.43 -19.52 10.52
CA VAL A 163 -3.09 -19.88 9.14
C VAL A 163 -2.29 -21.19 9.08
N GLN A 164 -1.31 -21.38 9.96
CA GLN A 164 -0.48 -22.58 9.99
C GLN A 164 -1.28 -23.86 10.22
N LYS A 165 -2.31 -23.80 11.08
CA LYS A 165 -3.22 -24.93 11.30
C LYS A 165 -3.83 -25.44 9.99
N TYR A 166 -4.36 -24.54 9.16
CA TYR A 166 -5.00 -24.92 7.89
C TYR A 166 -4.01 -25.37 6.82
N ILE A 167 -2.77 -24.86 6.85
CA ILE A 167 -1.70 -25.34 5.98
C ILE A 167 -1.36 -26.79 6.34
N TYR A 168 -1.19 -27.09 7.63
CA TYR A 168 -0.89 -28.44 8.11
C TYR A 168 -2.00 -29.45 7.77
N GLU A 169 -3.25 -29.04 7.92
CA GLU A 169 -4.43 -29.85 7.60
C GLU A 169 -4.69 -30.00 6.08
N GLN A 170 -3.83 -29.44 5.22
CA GLN A 170 -3.98 -29.40 3.76
C GLN A 170 -5.34 -28.86 3.28
N ASN A 171 -5.97 -27.99 4.08
CA ASN A 171 -7.28 -27.41 3.80
C ASN A 171 -7.21 -25.87 3.72
N TYR A 172 -6.04 -25.37 3.33
CA TYR A 172 -5.80 -23.95 3.22
C TYR A 172 -6.64 -23.33 2.10
N SER A 173 -7.58 -22.46 2.48
CA SER A 173 -8.23 -21.54 1.56
C SER A 173 -8.49 -20.22 2.27
N LEU A 174 -8.28 -19.11 1.56
CA LEU A 174 -8.52 -17.77 2.12
C LEU A 174 -9.97 -17.61 2.61
N ALA A 175 -10.93 -18.29 1.99
CA ALA A 175 -12.32 -18.29 2.44
C ALA A 175 -12.49 -18.96 3.82
N ASN A 176 -11.88 -20.12 4.03
CA ASN A 176 -11.92 -20.84 5.30
C ASN A 176 -11.27 -20.01 6.41
N ILE A 177 -10.11 -19.40 6.14
CA ILE A 177 -9.43 -18.54 7.10
C ILE A 177 -10.30 -17.33 7.50
N ILE A 178 -10.89 -16.61 6.54
CA ILE A 178 -11.76 -15.46 6.86
C ILE A 178 -12.96 -15.89 7.72
N ASN A 179 -13.57 -17.05 7.43
CA ASN A 179 -14.67 -17.58 8.22
C ASN A 179 -14.22 -17.95 9.65
N GLU A 180 -13.05 -18.53 9.81
CA GLU A 180 -12.47 -18.85 11.13
C GLU A 180 -12.19 -17.59 11.94
N LEU A 181 -11.58 -16.56 11.34
CA LEU A 181 -11.33 -15.27 11.98
C LEU A 181 -12.63 -14.63 12.47
N LYS A 182 -13.70 -14.71 11.66
CA LYS A 182 -15.04 -14.23 12.02
C LYS A 182 -15.65 -15.06 13.15
N ALA A 183 -15.56 -16.39 13.09
CA ALA A 183 -16.11 -17.29 14.11
C ALA A 183 -15.45 -17.07 15.47
N ARG A 184 -14.15 -16.80 15.47
CA ARG A 184 -13.36 -16.44 16.67
C ARG A 184 -13.57 -15.00 17.14
N LYS A 185 -14.37 -14.20 16.43
CA LYS A 185 -14.59 -12.76 16.70
C LYS A 185 -13.31 -11.92 16.66
N LEU A 186 -12.30 -12.36 15.93
CA LEU A 186 -11.07 -11.59 15.68
C LEU A 186 -11.30 -10.49 14.64
N VAL A 187 -12.30 -10.67 13.77
CA VAL A 187 -12.78 -9.66 12.82
C VAL A 187 -14.29 -9.51 12.95
N SER A 188 -14.79 -8.29 12.72
CA SER A 188 -16.23 -8.04 12.67
C SER A 188 -16.87 -8.63 11.40
N GLY A 189 -18.19 -8.76 11.38
CA GLY A 189 -18.92 -9.19 10.18
C GLY A 189 -18.70 -8.27 8.97
N GLY A 190 -18.57 -6.97 9.20
CA GLY A 190 -18.26 -5.99 8.17
C GLY A 190 -16.87 -6.18 7.57
N ILE A 191 -15.85 -6.35 8.42
CA ILE A 191 -14.46 -6.61 7.98
C ILE A 191 -14.39 -7.94 7.21
N ALA A 192 -15.00 -9.01 7.71
CA ALA A 192 -15.04 -10.30 7.02
C ALA A 192 -15.71 -10.20 5.63
N ASN A 193 -16.78 -9.40 5.52
CA ASN A 193 -17.42 -9.14 4.23
C ASN A 193 -16.48 -8.40 3.26
N ALA A 194 -15.79 -7.35 3.71
CA ALA A 194 -14.80 -6.64 2.90
C ALA A 194 -13.69 -7.59 2.41
N MET A 195 -13.15 -8.43 3.30
CA MET A 195 -12.14 -9.45 2.94
C MET A 195 -12.65 -10.42 1.87
N HIS A 196 -13.90 -10.87 1.99
CA HIS A 196 -14.52 -11.73 0.97
C HIS A 196 -14.74 -11.02 -0.36
N LYS A 197 -15.04 -9.71 -0.37
CA LYS A 197 -15.16 -8.93 -1.60
C LYS A 197 -13.82 -8.86 -2.34
N ILE A 198 -12.74 -8.45 -1.66
CA ILE A 198 -11.39 -8.45 -2.23
C ILE A 198 -10.99 -9.84 -2.75
N ARG A 199 -11.22 -10.90 -1.95
CA ARG A 199 -10.94 -12.28 -2.37
C ARG A 199 -11.67 -12.65 -3.66
N LYS A 200 -12.98 -12.34 -3.76
CA LYS A 200 -13.80 -12.66 -4.93
C LYS A 200 -13.35 -11.87 -6.16
N SER A 201 -13.10 -10.57 -6.03
CA SER A 201 -12.63 -9.71 -7.11
C SER A 201 -11.27 -10.19 -7.65
N GLY A 202 -10.30 -10.46 -6.77
CA GLY A 202 -8.99 -10.97 -7.19
C GLY A 202 -9.06 -12.36 -7.84
N ASN A 203 -9.93 -13.26 -7.35
CA ASN A 203 -10.17 -14.55 -8.00
C ASN A 203 -10.76 -14.38 -9.40
N ALA A 204 -11.77 -13.51 -9.56
CA ALA A 204 -12.39 -13.23 -10.85
C ALA A 204 -11.37 -12.65 -11.84
N ALA A 205 -10.55 -11.70 -11.40
CA ALA A 205 -9.48 -11.13 -12.20
C ALA A 205 -8.44 -12.20 -12.63
N THR A 206 -8.05 -13.11 -11.74
CA THR A 206 -7.16 -14.22 -12.11
C THR A 206 -7.76 -15.14 -13.18
N HIS A 207 -9.06 -15.45 -13.09
CA HIS A 207 -9.74 -16.26 -14.09
C HIS A 207 -9.86 -15.55 -15.44
N GLN A 208 -10.14 -14.24 -15.43
CA GLN A 208 -10.15 -13.43 -16.64
C GLN A 208 -8.76 -13.38 -17.29
N MET A 209 -7.70 -13.16 -16.51
CA MET A 209 -6.31 -13.20 -17.00
C MET A 209 -5.97 -14.53 -17.68
N LYS A 210 -6.49 -15.67 -17.18
CA LYS A 210 -6.31 -16.98 -17.83
C LYS A 210 -7.02 -17.10 -19.18
N LEU A 211 -8.12 -16.37 -19.39
CA LEU A 211 -8.84 -16.36 -20.67
C LEU A 211 -8.18 -15.45 -21.71
N PHE A 212 -7.41 -14.45 -21.28
CA PHE A 212 -6.67 -13.56 -22.19
C PHE A 212 -5.41 -14.21 -22.79
N ASP A 213 -4.89 -15.30 -22.21
CA ASP A 213 -3.81 -16.11 -22.82
C ASP A 213 -4.29 -16.88 -24.08
N ASP A 214 -5.61 -16.97 -24.32
CA ASP A 214 -6.22 -17.71 -25.44
C ASP A 214 -6.58 -16.83 -26.66
N GLY A 215 -6.01 -15.61 -26.78
CA GLY A 215 -5.93 -14.89 -28.05
C GLY A 215 -6.99 -13.82 -28.36
N ASP A 216 -7.76 -13.36 -27.38
CA ASP A 216 -8.68 -12.21 -27.58
C ASP A 216 -8.05 -10.90 -27.05
N GLU A 217 -7.23 -10.29 -27.89
CA GLU A 217 -6.90 -8.88 -27.78
C GLU A 217 -8.14 -8.06 -28.16
N ASN A 218 -8.56 -7.14 -27.27
CA ASN A 218 -9.49 -6.02 -27.50
C ASN A 218 -10.79 -6.06 -26.70
N ASN A 219 -10.70 -5.79 -25.39
CA ASN A 219 -11.68 -4.94 -24.70
C ASN A 219 -11.04 -4.41 -23.40
N TYR A 220 -10.18 -3.39 -23.54
CA TYR A 220 -9.62 -2.69 -22.39
C TYR A 220 -10.70 -1.87 -21.69
N TRP A 221 -10.73 -2.00 -20.37
CA TRP A 221 -11.51 -1.22 -19.41
C TRP A 221 -11.12 0.26 -19.50
N ASN A 222 -11.63 0.96 -20.52
CA ASN A 222 -11.32 2.37 -20.76
C ASN A 222 -12.07 3.34 -19.83
N SER A 223 -12.79 2.83 -18.82
CA SER A 223 -13.48 3.63 -17.82
C SER A 223 -13.57 2.87 -16.49
N PHE A 224 -13.05 3.48 -15.42
CA PHE A 224 -13.28 3.02 -14.05
C PHE A 224 -14.76 3.14 -13.70
N ASP A 225 -15.27 2.18 -12.93
CA ASP A 225 -16.66 2.17 -12.49
C ASP A 225 -16.81 2.21 -10.95
N LYS A 226 -18.06 2.10 -10.50
CA LYS A 226 -18.41 2.11 -9.09
C LYS A 226 -17.84 0.91 -8.32
N ASP A 227 -17.72 -0.24 -8.97
CA ASP A 227 -17.19 -1.46 -8.35
C ASP A 227 -15.68 -1.35 -8.12
N ASP A 228 -14.98 -0.59 -8.95
CA ASP A 228 -13.55 -0.29 -8.76
C ASP A 228 -13.30 0.53 -7.49
N SER A 229 -14.05 1.62 -7.31
CA SER A 229 -14.01 2.41 -6.07
C SER A 229 -14.43 1.61 -4.84
N ASN A 230 -15.40 0.68 -4.97
CA ASN A 230 -15.79 -0.20 -3.88
C ASN A 230 -14.65 -1.12 -3.44
N ASN A 231 -13.91 -1.69 -4.39
CA ASN A 231 -12.76 -2.55 -4.08
C ASN A 231 -11.67 -1.78 -3.34
N LEU A 232 -11.34 -0.56 -3.76
CA LEU A 232 -10.40 0.28 -3.01
C LEU A 232 -10.89 0.55 -1.58
N ASN A 233 -12.15 0.98 -1.42
CA ASN A 233 -12.71 1.21 -0.08
C ASN A 233 -12.67 -0.03 0.81
N TYR A 234 -12.92 -1.22 0.27
CA TYR A 234 -12.75 -2.47 1.01
C TYR A 234 -11.29 -2.71 1.40
N LEU A 235 -10.34 -2.48 0.50
CA LEU A 235 -8.91 -2.60 0.80
C LEU A 235 -8.51 -1.64 1.92
N LEU A 236 -8.85 -0.35 1.85
CA LEU A 236 -8.55 0.62 2.93
C LEU A 236 -9.09 0.14 4.27
N THR A 237 -10.37 -0.25 4.30
CA THR A 237 -11.04 -0.73 5.51
C THR A 237 -10.30 -1.91 6.15
N ILE A 238 -9.80 -2.83 5.32
CA ILE A 238 -9.04 -4.00 5.77
C ILE A 238 -7.67 -3.59 6.30
N LEU A 239 -6.95 -2.74 5.58
CA LEU A 239 -5.60 -2.29 5.95
C LEU A 239 -5.62 -1.48 7.25
N GLU A 240 -6.59 -0.58 7.41
CA GLU A 240 -6.82 0.17 8.64
C GLU A 240 -7.09 -0.77 9.82
N PHE A 241 -7.96 -1.75 9.64
CA PHE A 241 -8.22 -2.77 10.65
C PHE A 241 -6.93 -3.47 11.09
N PHE A 242 -6.13 -3.96 10.14
CA PHE A 242 -4.88 -4.66 10.47
C PHE A 242 -3.85 -3.76 11.14
N ASN A 243 -3.71 -2.53 10.69
CA ASN A 243 -2.80 -1.56 11.30
C ASN A 243 -3.16 -1.34 12.78
N ASN A 244 -4.44 -1.10 13.06
CA ASN A 244 -4.92 -0.88 14.42
C ASN A 244 -4.83 -2.15 15.26
N TYR A 245 -5.25 -3.30 14.73
CA TYR A 245 -5.16 -4.59 15.42
C TYR A 245 -3.72 -4.94 15.78
N ASN A 246 -2.78 -4.79 14.83
CA ASN A 246 -1.37 -5.09 15.06
C ASN A 246 -0.77 -4.18 16.12
N ARG A 247 -1.10 -2.88 16.10
CA ARG A 247 -0.69 -1.92 17.13
C ARG A 247 -1.20 -2.32 18.51
N GLU A 248 -2.51 -2.55 18.63
CA GLU A 248 -3.18 -2.82 19.91
C GLU A 248 -2.73 -4.14 20.54
N ASN A 249 -2.40 -5.13 19.70
CA ASN A 249 -1.95 -6.45 20.16
C ASN A 249 -0.42 -6.61 20.15
N ASN A 250 0.34 -5.53 19.88
CA ASN A 250 1.81 -5.54 19.80
C ASN A 250 2.35 -6.66 18.91
N ILE A 251 1.72 -6.88 17.75
CA ILE A 251 2.13 -7.90 16.79
C ILE A 251 3.54 -7.56 16.30
N LYS A 252 4.46 -8.51 16.47
CA LYS A 252 5.83 -8.38 15.96
C LYS A 252 5.82 -8.60 14.46
N LEU A 253 6.14 -7.56 13.72
CA LEU A 253 6.33 -7.63 12.29
C LEU A 253 7.72 -8.20 11.97
N PRO A 254 7.89 -8.86 10.81
CA PRO A 254 9.21 -9.25 10.32
C PRO A 254 10.17 -8.05 10.22
N ASP A 255 11.44 -8.32 10.50
CA ASP A 255 12.56 -7.39 10.31
C ASP A 255 12.98 -7.25 8.85
#